data_AF-A0A414J0G0-F1
#
_entry.id   AF-A0A414J0G0-F1
#
_cell.length_a   1.000
_cell.length_b   1.000
_cell.length_c   1.000
_cell.angle_alpha   90.00
_cell.angle_beta   90.00
_cell.angle_gamma   90.00
#
_symmetry.space_group_name_H-M   'P 1'
#
loop_
_entity.id
_entity.type
_entity.pdbx_description
1 polymer ?
#
loop_
_entity_poly.entity_id
_entity_poly.type
_entity_poly.pdbx_seq_one_letter_code
_entity_poly.pdbx_strand_id
1 'polypeptide(L)'
;MEDYDVIFLGYPIWWSDMPMAVYTFLESYDFSGKTIIPFCTHEGSGLSSTDSSIAEICTGADVLDGLEMRGSVAQNSQDEALTAVTDWLDKIEILDEN
;
A
#
# COMPACT_ATOMS: atom_id res chain seq x y z
N MET A 1 -15.48 -6.33 -4.71
CA MET A 1 -15.09 -5.20 -3.83
C MET A 1 -16.23 -4.74 -2.95
N GLU A 2 -17.48 -5.10 -3.25
CA GLU A 2 -18.66 -4.61 -2.53
C GLU A 2 -18.62 -4.84 -1.02
N ASP A 3 -18.17 -6.02 -0.57
CA ASP A 3 -18.14 -6.42 0.85
C ASP A 3 -16.97 -5.83 1.67
N TYR A 4 -16.05 -5.09 1.06
CA TYR A 4 -14.86 -4.54 1.73
C TYR A 4 -14.87 -3.03 1.66
N ASP A 5 -14.69 -2.36 2.79
CA ASP A 5 -14.55 -0.89 2.81
C ASP A 5 -13.09 -0.44 2.79
N VAL A 6 -12.19 -1.28 3.36
CA VAL A 6 -10.75 -1.03 3.44
C VAL A 6 -9.98 -2.13 2.71
N ILE A 7 -9.03 -1.72 1.86
CA ILE A 7 -8.16 -2.60 1.09
C ILE A 7 -6.69 -2.27 1.37
N PHE A 8 -5.97 -3.18 2.01
CA PHE A 8 -4.52 -3.14 2.04
C PHE A 8 -3.96 -3.73 0.74
N LEU A 9 -3.22 -2.93 -0.03
CA LEU A 9 -2.69 -3.32 -1.33
C LEU A 9 -1.17 -3.51 -1.27
N GLY A 10 -0.73 -4.77 -1.26
CA GLY A 10 0.69 -5.14 -1.19
C GLY A 10 1.30 -5.43 -2.55
N TYR A 11 2.47 -4.85 -2.84
CA TYR A 11 3.19 -5.11 -4.09
C TYR A 11 4.71 -4.89 -3.97
N PRO A 12 5.55 -5.55 -4.79
CA PRO A 12 6.95 -5.16 -4.93
C PRO A 12 7.06 -3.93 -5.83
N ILE A 13 8.14 -3.15 -5.68
CA ILE A 13 8.53 -2.17 -6.70
C ILE A 13 9.40 -2.85 -7.76
N TRP A 14 8.97 -2.82 -9.01
CA TRP A 14 9.72 -3.29 -10.18
C TRP A 14 10.02 -2.10 -11.09
N TRP A 15 11.29 -1.78 -11.29
CA TRP A 15 11.72 -0.66 -12.14
C TRP A 15 11.10 0.70 -11.76
N SER A 16 11.04 0.97 -10.46
CA SER A 16 10.43 2.19 -9.89
C SER A 16 8.93 2.33 -10.18
N ASP A 17 8.23 1.20 -10.32
CA ASP A 17 6.78 1.18 -10.53
C ASP A 17 6.13 -0.11 -9.98
N MET A 18 4.81 -0.20 -10.02
CA MET A 18 4.05 -1.40 -9.72
C MET A 18 4.18 -2.45 -10.85
N PRO A 19 4.15 -3.77 -10.53
CA PRO A 19 4.02 -4.80 -11.55
C PRO A 19 2.72 -4.66 -12.35
N MET A 20 2.75 -5.00 -13.64
CA MET A 20 1.56 -4.94 -14.51
C MET A 20 0.36 -5.75 -13.98
N ALA A 21 0.61 -6.81 -13.21
CA ALA A 21 -0.46 -7.58 -12.58
C ALA A 21 -1.26 -6.74 -11.56
N VAL A 22 -0.61 -5.79 -10.87
CA VAL A 22 -1.27 -4.87 -9.93
C VAL A 22 -2.11 -3.86 -10.70
N TYR A 23 -1.59 -3.30 -11.80
CA TYR A 23 -2.39 -2.46 -12.71
C TYR A 23 -3.65 -3.18 -13.18
N THR A 24 -3.51 -4.40 -13.70
CA THR A 24 -4.67 -5.20 -14.15
C THR A 24 -5.67 -5.44 -13.01
N PHE A 25 -5.20 -5.70 -11.78
CA PHE A 25 -6.06 -5.83 -10.62
C PHE A 25 -6.85 -4.54 -10.34
N LEU A 26 -6.16 -3.39 -10.29
CA LEU A 26 -6.78 -2.09 -10.03
C LEU A 26 -7.82 -1.71 -11.10
N GLU A 27 -7.54 -2.02 -12.37
CA GLU A 27 -8.45 -1.76 -13.49
C GLU A 27 -9.65 -2.72 -13.55
N SER A 28 -9.59 -3.86 -12.85
CA SER A 28 -10.62 -4.91 -12.92
C SER A 28 -11.80 -4.72 -11.97
N TYR A 29 -11.72 -3.77 -11.03
CA TYR A 29 -12.74 -3.56 -10.00
C TYR A 29 -13.09 -2.08 -9.82
N ASP A 30 -14.30 -1.81 -9.34
CA ASP A 30 -14.69 -0.48 -8.86
C ASP A 30 -14.26 -0.31 -7.40
N PHE A 31 -13.48 0.74 -7.15
CA PHE A 31 -12.98 1.12 -5.82
C PHE A 31 -13.65 2.40 -5.30
N SER A 32 -14.69 2.90 -5.97
CA SER A 32 -15.42 4.10 -5.55
C SER A 32 -15.94 3.95 -4.11
N GLY A 33 -15.62 4.93 -3.27
CA GLY A 33 -16.01 4.97 -1.86
C GLY A 33 -15.24 3.99 -0.97
N LYS A 34 -14.14 3.39 -1.47
CA LYS A 34 -13.29 2.49 -0.69
C LYS A 34 -12.03 3.21 -0.22
N THR A 35 -11.46 2.74 0.89
CA THR A 35 -10.14 3.18 1.37
C THR A 35 -9.08 2.19 0.89
N ILE A 36 -8.07 2.67 0.16
CA ILE A 36 -6.93 1.88 -0.31
C ILE A 36 -5.68 2.29 0.47
N ILE A 37 -4.97 1.30 1.00
CA ILE A 37 -3.80 1.48 1.85
C ILE A 37 -2.63 0.73 1.20
N PRO A 38 -1.80 1.41 0.39
CA PRO A 38 -0.70 0.77 -0.31
C PRO A 38 0.44 0.43 0.64
N PHE A 39 1.07 -0.72 0.42
CA PHE A 39 2.37 -1.00 1.00
C PHE A 39 3.26 -1.73 0.00
N CYS A 40 4.55 -1.44 0.02
CA CYS A 40 5.48 -2.04 -0.92
C CYS A 40 6.80 -2.47 -0.29
N THR A 41 7.40 -3.47 -0.93
CA THR A 41 8.81 -3.81 -0.70
C THR A 41 9.67 -3.36 -1.86
N HIS A 42 10.87 -2.84 -1.59
CA HIS A 42 11.82 -2.43 -2.60
C HIS A 42 13.28 -2.63 -2.17
N GLU A 43 14.24 -2.30 -3.03
CA GLU A 43 15.68 -2.28 -2.65
C GLU A 43 16.36 -0.92 -2.89
N GLY A 44 15.59 0.17 -2.90
CA GLY A 44 16.13 1.53 -2.91
C GLY A 44 15.24 2.60 -3.50
N SER A 45 14.13 2.22 -4.15
CA SER A 45 13.29 3.16 -4.89
C SER A 45 12.32 3.97 -4.01
N GLY A 46 12.13 3.62 -2.74
CA GLY A 46 11.02 4.17 -1.98
C GLY A 46 9.67 3.68 -2.53
N LEU A 47 8.60 4.36 -2.15
CA LEU A 47 7.25 4.12 -2.68
C LEU A 47 7.12 4.42 -4.18
N SER A 48 8.11 5.10 -4.79
CA SER A 48 8.18 5.39 -6.23
C SER A 48 6.94 6.09 -6.80
N SER A 49 6.25 6.91 -5.99
CA SER A 49 5.02 7.62 -6.37
C SER A 49 3.85 6.72 -6.78
N THR A 50 3.92 5.43 -6.46
CA THR A 50 2.88 4.45 -6.84
C THR A 50 1.55 4.69 -6.12
N ASP A 51 1.57 5.31 -4.94
CA ASP A 51 0.40 5.85 -4.24
C ASP A 51 -0.40 6.84 -5.11
N SER A 52 0.30 7.76 -5.78
CA SER A 52 -0.32 8.72 -6.70
C SER A 52 -0.91 8.00 -7.92
N SER A 53 -0.20 7.03 -8.49
CA SER A 53 -0.72 6.23 -9.61
C SER A 53 -1.96 5.42 -9.21
N ILE A 54 -2.00 4.86 -8.00
CA ILE A 54 -3.17 4.16 -7.48
C ILE A 54 -4.36 5.12 -7.39
N ALA A 55 -4.16 6.33 -6.86
CA ALA A 55 -5.22 7.34 -6.76
C ALA A 55 -5.75 7.78 -8.14
N GLU A 56 -4.88 7.85 -9.16
CA GLU A 56 -5.28 8.15 -10.53
C GLU A 56 -6.10 7.03 -11.18
N ILE A 57 -5.74 5.76 -10.94
CA ILE A 57 -6.46 4.60 -11.49
C ILE A 57 -7.79 4.38 -10.76
N CYS A 58 -7.77 4.46 -9.43
CA CYS A 58 -8.90 4.15 -8.56
C CYS A 58 -9.70 5.41 -8.25
N THR A 59 -10.19 6.10 -9.29
CA THR A 59 -10.92 7.36 -9.11
C THR A 59 -12.10 7.19 -8.16
N GLY A 60 -12.18 8.01 -7.12
CA GLY A 60 -13.24 7.95 -6.11
C GLY A 60 -12.95 7.03 -4.93
N ALA A 61 -11.80 6.34 -4.91
CA ALA A 61 -11.24 5.77 -3.70
C ALA A 61 -10.53 6.85 -2.86
N ASP A 62 -10.48 6.64 -1.55
CA ASP A 62 -9.62 7.37 -0.63
C ASP A 62 -8.30 6.60 -0.47
N VAL A 63 -7.20 7.16 -0.97
CA VAL A 63 -5.88 6.49 -0.93
C VAL A 63 -5.07 7.11 0.20
N LEU A 64 -4.77 6.32 1.23
CA LEU A 64 -4.00 6.78 2.38
C LEU A 64 -2.48 6.68 2.14
N ASP A 65 -1.72 7.34 3.01
CA ASP A 65 -0.26 7.27 3.05
C ASP A 65 0.21 5.80 3.10
N GLY A 66 1.04 5.41 2.14
CA GLY A 66 1.56 4.05 2.05
C GLY A 66 2.80 3.77 2.90
N LEU A 67 3.07 2.49 3.13
CA LEU A 67 4.31 2.00 3.74
C LEU A 67 5.29 1.52 2.66
N GLU A 68 6.51 2.03 2.67
CA GLU A 68 7.63 1.39 1.97
C GLU A 68 8.51 0.63 2.96
N MET A 69 9.06 -0.50 2.51
CA MET A 69 10.04 -1.24 3.29
C MET A 69 11.11 -1.85 2.38
N ARG A 70 12.36 -1.82 2.82
CA ARG A 70 13.39 -2.63 2.15
C ARG A 70 13.07 -4.11 2.28
N GLY A 71 13.13 -4.86 1.17
CA GLY A 71 12.88 -6.31 1.18
C GLY A 71 13.81 -7.06 2.13
N SER A 72 15.06 -6.62 2.21
CA SER A 72 16.05 -7.10 3.19
C SER A 72 15.61 -6.90 4.65
N VAL A 73 14.97 -5.78 5.01
CA VAL A 73 14.41 -5.54 6.35
C VAL A 73 13.20 -6.44 6.58
N ALA A 74 12.23 -6.43 5.64
CA ALA A 74 11.03 -7.25 5.71
C ALA A 74 11.34 -8.74 5.92
N GLN A 75 12.41 -9.23 5.29
CA GLN A 75 12.80 -10.64 5.32
C GLN A 75 13.64 -11.03 6.54
N ASN A 76 14.47 -10.12 7.08
CA ASN A 76 15.52 -10.48 8.03
C ASN A 76 15.44 -9.75 9.39
N SER A 77 14.60 -8.72 9.52
CA SER A 77 14.51 -7.88 10.72
C SER A 77 13.07 -7.75 11.21
N GLN A 78 12.54 -8.79 11.86
CA GLN A 78 11.14 -8.82 12.31
C GLN A 78 10.78 -7.67 13.26
N ASP A 79 11.65 -7.32 14.22
CA ASP A 79 11.38 -6.26 15.19
C ASP A 79 11.33 -4.87 14.54
N GLU A 80 12.19 -4.63 13.54
CA GLU A 80 12.20 -3.39 12.76
C GLU A 80 10.94 -3.30 11.89
N ALA A 81 10.58 -4.40 11.22
CA ALA A 81 9.37 -4.47 10.42
C ALA A 81 8.11 -4.26 11.27
N LEU A 82 8.04 -4.86 12.47
CA LEU A 82 6.91 -4.70 13.38
C LEU A 82 6.77 -3.25 13.86
N THR A 83 7.88 -2.62 14.25
CA THR A 83 7.89 -1.20 14.64
C THR A 83 7.39 -0.32 13.50
N ALA A 84 7.96 -0.48 12.30
CA ALA A 84 7.58 0.31 11.13
C ALA A 84 6.11 0.14 10.75
N VAL A 85 5.58 -1.09 10.79
CA VAL A 85 4.16 -1.35 10.51
C VAL A 85 3.27 -0.73 11.58
N THR A 86 3.62 -0.85 12.86
CA THR A 86 2.79 -0.32 13.96
C THR A 86 2.74 1.21 13.92
N ASP A 87 3.91 1.86 13.80
CA ASP A 87 4.01 3.32 13.70
C ASP A 87 3.23 3.86 12.49
N TRP A 88 3.26 3.14 11.37
CA TRP A 88 2.52 3.48 10.18
C TRP A 88 1.00 3.36 10.38
N LEU A 89 0.54 2.26 10.96
CA LEU A 89 -0.88 2.04 11.22
C LEU A 89 -1.46 3.08 12.20
N ASP A 90 -0.69 3.48 13.22
CA ASP A 90 -1.05 4.57 14.13
C ASP A 90 -1.14 5.91 13.38
N LYS A 91 -0.16 6.19 12.50
CA LYS A 91 -0.11 7.45 11.72
C LYS A 91 -1.32 7.60 10.78
N ILE A 92 -1.80 6.51 10.18
CA ILE A 92 -2.97 6.54 9.29
C ILE A 92 -4.29 6.38 10.04
N GLU A 93 -4.26 6.42 11.37
CA GLU A 93 -5.44 6.40 12.26
C GLU A 93 -6.39 5.22 12.01
N ILE A 94 -5.84 4.06 11.61
CA ILE A 94 -6.66 2.85 11.33
C ILE A 94 -6.73 1.87 12.50
N LEU A 95 -5.85 2.04 13.48
CA LEU A 95 -5.97 1.36 14.75
C LEU A 95 -6.90 2.18 15.63
N ASP A 96 -8.14 1.72 15.78
CA ASP A 96 -9.06 2.29 16.76
C ASP A 96 -8.38 2.31 18.15
N GLU A 97 -8.38 3.48 18.81
CA GLU A 97 -8.18 3.56 20.26
C GLU A 97 -9.25 2.69 20.93
N ASN A 98 -8.87 1.49 21.41
CA ASN A 98 -9.68 0.75 22.38
C ASN A 98 -9.60 1.40 23.75
#